data_AF-A0A959F7F3-F1
#
_entry.id   AF-A0A959F7F3-F1
#
_cell.length_a   1.000
_cell.length_b   1.000
_cell.length_c   1.000
_cell.angle_alpha   90.00
_cell.angle_beta   90.00
_cell.angle_gamma   90.00
#
_symmetry.space_group_name_H-M   'P 1'
#
loop_
_entity.id
_entity.type
_entity.pdbx_description
1 polymer ?
#
loop_
_entity_poly.entity_id
_entity_poly.type
_entity_poly.pdbx_seq_one_letter_code
_entity_poly.pdbx_strand_id
1 'polypeptide(L)'
;MNKRNALYLLGLFLLVFSSCTSKISGPLKVSSANPRYFENAQKQVIYLTGSHTWNNFKDFSYQHDRPPFDFPTYLKFLKNHDHNFIRLWTWDLLNWETEGMEHPDYNAFRIGPFAWERTGPGLAADGLPKFDLLRFEEAYFDRLERRVRQARRQGIFVSVMLFEGYGTQFT
;
A
#
# COMPACT_ATOMS: atom_id res chain seq x y z
N MET A 1 -51.37 -2.15 -55.49
CA MET A 1 -50.72 -2.73 -54.29
C MET A 1 -49.30 -2.21 -54.20
N ASN A 2 -49.06 -1.23 -53.31
CA ASN A 2 -47.75 -0.61 -53.07
C ASN A 2 -47.01 -1.43 -51.99
N LYS A 3 -45.81 -1.96 -52.29
CA LYS A 3 -44.89 -2.48 -51.28
C LYS A 3 -43.68 -1.56 -51.20
N ARG A 4 -43.65 -0.72 -50.17
CA ARG A 4 -42.47 0.04 -49.74
C ARG A 4 -41.55 -0.92 -48.97
N ASN A 5 -40.36 -1.16 -49.49
CA ASN A 5 -39.29 -1.84 -48.76
C ASN A 5 -38.65 -0.82 -47.81
N ALA A 6 -38.83 -1.00 -46.50
CA ALA A 6 -38.10 -0.25 -45.48
C ALA A 6 -36.79 -0.99 -45.18
N LEU A 7 -35.65 -0.39 -45.55
CA LEU A 7 -34.34 -0.79 -45.06
C LEU A 7 -34.17 -0.23 -43.65
N TYR A 8 -34.05 -1.10 -42.65
CA TYR A 8 -33.60 -0.72 -41.31
C TYR A 8 -32.07 -0.81 -41.26
N LEU A 9 -31.39 0.33 -41.20
CA LEU A 9 -29.96 0.42 -40.88
C LEU A 9 -29.80 0.32 -39.36
N LEU A 10 -29.42 -0.86 -38.87
CA LEU A 10 -28.97 -1.04 -37.48
C LEU A 10 -27.53 -0.49 -37.40
N GLY A 11 -27.38 0.73 -36.88
CA GLY A 11 -26.07 1.31 -36.58
C GLY A 11 -25.45 0.64 -35.36
N LEU A 12 -24.44 -0.19 -35.57
CA LEU A 12 -23.64 -0.78 -34.50
C LEU A 12 -22.72 0.30 -33.91
N PHE A 13 -23.12 0.92 -32.80
CA PHE A 13 -22.22 1.78 -32.00
C PHE A 13 -21.25 0.90 -31.22
N LEU A 14 -20.06 0.66 -31.79
CA LEU A 14 -18.93 0.11 -31.07
C LEU A 14 -18.40 1.18 -30.10
N LEU A 15 -18.87 1.14 -28.85
CA LEU A 15 -18.20 1.82 -27.74
C LEU A 15 -16.87 1.09 -27.48
N VAL A 16 -15.80 1.59 -28.09
CA VAL A 16 -14.45 1.18 -27.75
C VAL A 16 -14.14 1.79 -26.38
N PHE A 17 -14.38 1.03 -25.31
CA PHE A 17 -13.79 1.32 -24.02
C PHE A 17 -12.29 1.06 -24.12
N SER A 18 -11.55 2.09 -24.52
CA SER A 18 -10.11 2.07 -24.32
C SER A 18 -9.90 2.11 -22.82
N SER A 19 -9.60 0.96 -22.21
CA SER A 19 -9.04 0.90 -20.87
C SER A 19 -7.67 1.56 -20.94
N CYS A 20 -7.66 2.89 -20.89
CA CYS A 20 -6.48 3.65 -20.57
C CYS A 20 -6.16 3.25 -19.13
N THR A 21 -5.28 2.28 -18.97
CA THR A 21 -4.51 2.14 -17.74
C THR A 21 -3.71 3.44 -17.67
N SER A 22 -4.33 4.48 -17.10
CA SER A 22 -3.73 5.80 -16.96
C SER A 22 -2.47 5.57 -16.12
N LYS A 23 -1.33 5.54 -16.79
CA LYS A 23 -0.03 5.41 -16.17
C LYS A 23 0.08 6.57 -15.19
N ILE A 24 0.23 6.26 -13.90
CA ILE A 24 0.37 7.29 -12.86
C ILE A 24 1.57 8.17 -13.23
N SER A 25 1.27 9.39 -13.69
CA SER A 25 2.26 10.33 -14.22
C SER A 25 2.74 11.34 -13.18
N GLY A 26 2.25 11.25 -11.95
CA GLY A 26 2.61 12.15 -10.85
C GLY A 26 1.73 11.97 -9.62
N PRO A 27 1.99 12.73 -8.55
CA PRO A 27 1.13 12.77 -7.38
C PRO A 27 -0.25 13.32 -7.72
N LEU A 28 -1.24 12.91 -6.94
CA LEU A 28 -2.59 13.48 -7.01
C LEU A 28 -2.58 14.90 -6.46
N LYS A 29 -3.46 15.74 -7.01
CA LYS A 29 -3.73 17.10 -6.53
C LYS A 29 -5.20 17.22 -6.18
N VAL A 30 -5.54 18.14 -5.30
CA VAL A 30 -6.95 18.55 -5.10
C VAL A 30 -7.49 19.07 -6.42
N SER A 31 -8.68 18.63 -6.82
CA SER A 31 -9.23 19.03 -8.10
C SER A 31 -9.62 20.50 -8.13
N SER A 32 -9.23 21.18 -9.20
CA SER A 32 -9.56 22.58 -9.45
C SER A 32 -11.05 22.82 -9.74
N ALA A 33 -11.75 21.81 -10.26
CA ALA A 33 -13.18 21.89 -10.58
C ALA A 33 -14.08 21.60 -9.38
N ASN A 34 -13.62 20.74 -8.47
CA ASN A 34 -14.32 20.41 -7.23
C ASN A 34 -13.33 19.95 -6.14
N PRO A 35 -13.13 20.73 -5.07
CA PRO A 35 -12.11 20.45 -4.05
C PRO A 35 -12.39 19.21 -3.19
N ARG A 36 -13.55 18.55 -3.37
CA ARG A 36 -13.87 17.26 -2.72
C ARG A 36 -13.22 16.06 -3.38
N TYR A 37 -12.60 16.22 -4.55
CA TYR A 37 -12.01 15.13 -5.32
C TYR A 37 -10.53 15.37 -5.59
N PHE A 38 -9.81 14.28 -5.89
CA PHE A 38 -8.45 14.35 -6.42
C PHE A 38 -8.47 14.34 -7.95
N GLU A 39 -7.48 14.98 -8.56
CA GLU A 39 -7.18 14.89 -9.99
C GLU A 39 -5.74 14.45 -10.26
N ASN A 40 -5.54 13.77 -11.39
CA ASN A 40 -4.21 13.43 -11.89
C ASN A 40 -3.58 14.62 -12.66
N ALA A 41 -2.37 14.43 -13.20
CA ALA A 41 -1.68 15.47 -13.95
C ALA A 41 -2.41 15.91 -15.24
N GLN A 42 -3.34 15.10 -15.73
CA GLN A 42 -4.20 15.37 -16.90
C GLN A 42 -5.54 16.01 -16.51
N LYS A 43 -5.72 16.43 -15.23
CA LYS A 43 -6.95 16.99 -14.67
C LYS A 43 -8.16 16.02 -14.71
N GLN A 44 -7.89 14.72 -14.78
CA GLN A 44 -8.93 13.71 -14.67
C GLN A 44 -9.20 13.43 -13.21
N VAL A 45 -10.47 13.46 -12.80
CA VAL A 45 -10.89 13.11 -11.45
C VAL A 45 -10.57 11.63 -11.18
N ILE A 46 -9.93 11.36 -10.05
CA ILE A 46 -9.59 10.03 -9.57
C ILE A 46 -10.36 9.76 -8.28
N TYR A 47 -11.22 8.75 -8.32
CA TYR A 47 -11.85 8.22 -7.12
C TYR A 47 -10.99 7.10 -6.54
N LEU A 48 -10.63 7.20 -5.25
CA LEU A 48 -9.72 6.26 -4.60
C LEU A 48 -10.51 5.11 -3.96
N THR A 49 -10.19 3.89 -4.34
CA THR A 49 -10.74 2.64 -3.81
C THR A 49 -9.59 1.75 -3.35
N GLY A 50 -9.71 1.16 -2.16
CA GLY A 50 -8.59 0.43 -1.58
C GLY A 50 -8.98 -0.56 -0.50
N SER A 51 -8.07 -1.52 -0.27
CA SER A 51 -8.04 -2.37 0.91
C SER A 51 -6.74 -2.12 1.67
N HIS A 52 -6.72 -2.42 2.96
CA HIS A 52 -5.51 -2.30 3.78
C HIS A 52 -5.24 -3.58 4.57
N THR A 53 -3.98 -3.75 4.96
CA THR A 53 -3.51 -4.73 5.94
C THR A 53 -2.26 -4.15 6.61
N TRP A 54 -1.93 -4.60 7.81
CA TRP A 54 -0.90 -4.02 8.66
C TRP A 54 0.54 -4.37 8.28
N ASN A 55 0.74 -5.49 7.60
CA ASN A 55 2.08 -6.02 7.27
C ASN A 55 2.49 -5.77 5.80
N ASN A 56 1.75 -4.91 5.10
CA ASN A 56 2.01 -4.62 3.69
C ASN A 56 3.20 -3.70 3.44
N PHE A 57 3.96 -3.30 4.47
CA PHE A 57 5.28 -2.69 4.33
C PHE A 57 6.32 -3.31 5.27
N LYS A 58 6.06 -3.30 6.59
CA LYS A 58 6.84 -4.06 7.57
C LYS A 58 6.25 -5.47 7.74
N ASP A 59 7.08 -6.50 7.65
CA ASP A 59 6.67 -7.88 7.88
C ASP A 59 6.48 -8.15 9.37
N PHE A 60 5.53 -9.03 9.66
CA PHE A 60 5.28 -9.58 10.98
C PHE A 60 5.80 -11.01 10.97
N SER A 61 7.03 -11.21 11.46
CA SER A 61 7.65 -12.53 11.53
C SER A 61 7.38 -13.15 12.90
N TYR A 62 6.73 -14.31 12.94
CA TYR A 62 6.60 -15.12 14.16
C TYR A 62 7.79 -16.07 14.21
N GLN A 63 8.53 -16.17 15.32
CA GLN A 63 9.61 -17.16 15.54
C GLN A 63 10.59 -17.43 14.36
N HIS A 64 10.74 -16.48 13.44
CA HIS A 64 11.42 -16.63 12.15
C HIS A 64 10.81 -17.65 11.14
N ASP A 65 9.59 -18.13 11.33
CA ASP A 65 8.96 -19.17 10.50
C ASP A 65 8.03 -18.63 9.38
N ARG A 66 7.52 -17.39 9.51
CA ARG A 66 6.64 -16.80 8.51
C ARG A 66 7.43 -16.20 7.35
N PRO A 67 7.08 -16.54 6.08
CA PRO A 67 7.68 -15.90 4.93
C PRO A 67 7.36 -14.39 4.93
N PRO A 68 8.22 -13.56 4.32
CA PRO A 68 7.93 -12.16 4.09
C PRO A 68 6.59 -11.94 3.38
N PHE A 69 5.95 -10.80 3.60
CA PHE A 69 4.67 -10.48 2.98
C PHE A 69 4.78 -10.53 1.45
N ASP A 70 3.95 -11.36 0.81
CA ASP A 70 3.87 -11.47 -0.65
C ASP A 70 3.14 -10.26 -1.24
N PHE A 71 3.90 -9.18 -1.38
CA PHE A 71 3.42 -7.91 -1.91
C PHE A 71 2.92 -8.00 -3.37
N PRO A 72 3.59 -8.72 -4.30
CA PRO A 72 3.05 -8.95 -5.64
C PRO A 72 1.65 -9.58 -5.66
N THR A 73 1.43 -10.64 -4.87
CA THR A 73 0.11 -11.29 -4.78
C THR A 73 -0.93 -10.35 -4.18
N TYR A 74 -0.57 -9.55 -3.18
CA TYR A 74 -1.45 -8.51 -2.64
C TYR A 74 -1.84 -7.45 -3.69
N LEU A 75 -0.90 -7.00 -4.53
CA LEU A 75 -1.24 -6.08 -5.63
C LEU A 75 -2.19 -6.73 -6.64
N LYS A 76 -2.01 -8.02 -6.95
CA LYS A 76 -2.95 -8.76 -7.82
C LYS A 76 -4.35 -8.84 -7.19
N PHE A 77 -4.43 -9.12 -5.88
CA PHE A 77 -5.68 -9.09 -5.14
C PHE A 77 -6.39 -7.74 -5.28
N LEU A 78 -5.68 -6.63 -5.10
CA LEU A 78 -6.26 -5.28 -5.25
C LEU A 78 -6.78 -5.04 -6.67
N LYS A 79 -6.00 -5.41 -7.68
CA LYS A 79 -6.41 -5.28 -9.08
C LYS A 79 -7.65 -6.10 -9.42
N ASN A 80 -7.77 -7.30 -8.87
CA ASN A 80 -8.95 -8.15 -9.06
C ASN A 80 -10.22 -7.60 -8.40
N HIS A 81 -10.09 -6.62 -7.50
CA HIS A 81 -11.20 -5.95 -6.83
C HIS A 81 -11.34 -4.49 -7.26
N ASP A 82 -10.76 -4.10 -8.40
CA ASP A 82 -10.80 -2.74 -8.94
C ASP A 82 -10.29 -1.66 -7.95
N HIS A 83 -9.37 -2.04 -7.06
CA HIS A 83 -8.71 -1.11 -6.14
C HIS A 83 -7.53 -0.42 -6.81
N ASN A 84 -7.41 0.88 -6.54
CA ASN A 84 -6.37 1.76 -7.07
C ASN A 84 -5.60 2.51 -5.97
N PHE A 85 -5.80 2.17 -4.70
CA PHE A 85 -5.16 2.83 -3.57
C PHE A 85 -4.75 1.84 -2.47
N ILE A 86 -3.58 2.07 -1.88
CA ILE A 86 -3.13 1.43 -0.64
C ILE A 86 -2.44 2.42 0.29
N ARG A 87 -2.48 2.12 1.59
CA ARG A 87 -1.59 2.70 2.59
C ARG A 87 -0.52 1.68 2.96
N LEU A 88 0.76 2.02 2.83
CA LEU A 88 1.86 1.23 3.36
C LEU A 88 1.97 1.49 4.86
N TRP A 89 1.68 0.48 5.67
CA TRP A 89 1.68 0.56 7.13
C TRP A 89 3.09 0.43 7.69
N THR A 90 3.55 1.48 8.39
CA THR A 90 4.73 1.38 9.26
C THR A 90 4.31 0.87 10.63
N TRP A 91 5.26 0.64 11.52
CA TRP A 91 5.11 0.17 12.90
C TRP A 91 6.32 0.63 13.70
N ASP A 92 6.10 1.27 14.85
CA ASP A 92 7.19 1.82 15.66
C ASP A 92 7.68 0.84 16.74
N LEU A 93 6.80 -0.07 17.17
CA LEU A 93 7.13 -1.13 18.12
C LEU A 93 7.89 -2.27 17.42
N LEU A 94 8.84 -2.87 18.17
CA LEU A 94 9.64 -4.02 17.72
C LEU A 94 8.87 -5.33 17.74
N ASN A 95 7.82 -5.36 18.54
CA ASN A 95 6.91 -6.45 18.75
C ASN A 95 5.48 -5.93 18.78
N TRP A 96 4.54 -6.81 18.48
CA TRP A 96 3.14 -6.53 18.74
C TRP A 96 2.79 -7.18 20.08
N GLU A 97 2.68 -6.35 21.12
CA GLU A 97 2.21 -6.80 22.43
C GLU A 97 0.68 -6.66 22.46
N THR A 98 -0.03 -7.78 22.59
CA THR A 98 -1.49 -7.83 22.72
C THR A 98 -1.86 -8.29 24.11
N GLU A 99 -1.40 -7.59 25.13
CA GLU A 99 -1.79 -7.89 26.50
C GLU A 99 -3.32 -7.81 26.60
N GLY A 100 -3.98 -8.95 26.87
CA GLY A 100 -5.43 -9.09 26.91
C GLY A 100 -6.11 -9.76 25.70
N MET A 101 -5.38 -10.09 24.62
CA MET A 101 -5.89 -11.04 23.62
C MET A 101 -5.43 -12.45 24.00
N GLU A 102 -6.38 -13.36 24.27
CA GLU A 102 -6.15 -14.74 24.73
C GLU A 102 -5.44 -15.61 23.68
N HIS A 103 -4.19 -15.30 23.35
CA HIS A 103 -3.36 -16.20 22.58
C HIS A 103 -1.91 -16.10 23.07
N PRO A 104 -1.35 -17.20 23.59
CA PRO A 104 -0.05 -17.22 24.27
C PRO A 104 1.16 -16.89 23.36
N ASP A 105 0.93 -16.65 22.07
CA ASP A 105 1.96 -16.61 21.03
C ASP A 105 2.17 -15.21 20.40
N TYR A 106 1.32 -14.22 20.67
CA TYR A 106 1.44 -12.90 20.02
C TYR A 106 2.71 -12.12 20.41
N ASN A 107 3.28 -12.38 21.59
CA ASN A 107 4.55 -11.78 22.03
C ASN A 107 5.78 -12.21 21.19
N ALA A 108 5.62 -13.14 20.24
CA ALA A 108 6.69 -13.62 19.38
C ALA A 108 6.75 -12.96 17.99
N PHE A 109 5.90 -11.96 17.69
CA PHE A 109 6.01 -11.21 16.45
C PHE A 109 7.20 -10.25 16.51
N ARG A 110 8.19 -10.47 15.65
CA ARG A 110 9.24 -9.50 15.32
C ARG A 110 8.81 -8.71 14.10
N ILE A 111 8.73 -7.40 14.28
CA ILE A 111 8.35 -6.47 13.22
C ILE A 111 9.62 -5.95 12.54
N GLY A 112 9.59 -5.77 11.22
CA GLY A 112 10.70 -5.15 10.49
C GLY A 112 10.44 -5.07 8.98
N PRO A 113 11.30 -4.38 8.20
CA PRO A 113 12.53 -3.71 8.60
C PRO A 113 12.27 -2.35 9.29
N PHE A 114 13.32 -1.77 9.89
CA PHE A 114 13.32 -0.41 10.45
C PHE A 114 14.26 0.49 9.65
N ALA A 115 14.07 1.81 9.76
CA ALA A 115 14.83 2.80 8.99
C ALA A 115 16.28 2.99 9.47
N TRP A 116 16.64 2.46 10.63
CA TRP A 116 17.95 2.66 11.25
C TRP A 116 18.68 1.35 11.46
N GLU A 117 20.01 1.39 11.38
CA GLU A 117 20.87 0.24 11.65
C GLU A 117 20.83 -0.13 13.15
N ARG A 118 20.97 -1.42 13.47
CA ARG A 118 21.15 -1.89 14.87
C ARG A 118 22.62 -1.97 15.24
N THR A 119 23.29 -0.83 15.25
CA THR A 119 24.72 -0.68 15.60
C THR A 119 24.95 0.28 16.76
N GLY A 120 23.87 0.73 17.43
CA GLY A 120 23.93 1.66 18.55
C GLY A 120 24.51 1.02 19.82
N PRO A 121 25.00 1.84 20.76
CA PRO A 121 25.62 1.35 21.99
C PRO A 121 24.60 0.73 22.96
N GLY A 122 24.94 -0.44 23.50
CA GLY A 122 24.13 -1.18 24.47
C GLY A 122 22.98 -1.98 23.85
N LEU A 123 22.19 -2.64 24.70
CA LEU A 123 21.09 -3.50 24.28
C LEU A 123 19.74 -2.76 24.36
N ALA A 124 18.86 -3.03 23.41
CA ALA A 124 17.44 -2.68 23.43
C ALA A 124 16.63 -3.71 24.23
N ALA A 125 15.32 -3.47 24.39
CA ALA A 125 14.43 -4.33 25.16
C ALA A 125 14.30 -5.75 24.59
N ASP A 126 14.62 -5.96 23.31
CA ASP A 126 14.63 -7.26 22.65
C ASP A 126 15.98 -7.99 22.74
N GLY A 127 16.94 -7.44 23.49
CA GLY A 127 18.27 -8.02 23.70
C GLY A 127 19.24 -7.86 22.51
N LEU A 128 18.81 -7.21 21.42
CA LEU A 128 19.67 -6.84 20.30
C LEU A 128 20.30 -5.47 20.53
N PRO A 129 21.35 -5.08 19.77
CA PRO A 129 21.87 -3.71 19.84
C PRO A 129 20.77 -2.68 19.60
N LYS A 130 20.87 -1.54 20.27
CA LYS A 130 20.00 -0.38 20.03
C LYS A 130 20.15 0.10 18.59
N PHE A 131 19.13 0.79 18.09
CA PHE A 131 19.24 1.50 16.83
C PHE A 131 20.25 2.65 16.92
N ASP A 132 21.08 2.79 15.91
CA ASP A 132 21.89 3.98 15.67
C ASP A 132 21.07 4.97 14.84
N LEU A 133 20.52 6.00 15.48
CA LEU A 133 19.65 6.97 14.82
C LEU A 133 20.38 7.91 13.84
N LEU A 134 21.72 7.85 13.80
CA LEU A 134 22.54 8.61 12.85
C LEU A 134 22.84 7.80 11.58
N ARG A 135 22.50 6.51 11.55
CA ARG A 135 22.80 5.60 10.44
C ARG A 135 21.53 4.96 9.90
N PHE A 136 21.24 5.22 8.63
CA PHE A 136 20.09 4.64 7.94
C PHE A 136 20.38 3.20 7.51
N GLU A 137 19.37 2.34 7.64
CA GLU A 137 19.36 0.99 7.06
C GLU A 137 18.88 1.07 5.60
N GLU A 138 19.78 0.95 4.64
CA GLU A 138 19.47 1.09 3.21
C GLU A 138 18.39 0.11 2.73
N ALA A 139 18.37 -1.12 3.26
CA ALA A 139 17.41 -2.14 2.85
C ALA A 139 15.95 -1.74 3.13
N TYR A 140 15.72 -0.87 4.12
CA TYR A 140 14.40 -0.30 4.43
C TYR A 140 13.92 0.63 3.30
N PHE A 141 14.77 1.55 2.86
CA PHE A 141 14.43 2.51 1.82
C PHE A 141 14.34 1.85 0.44
N ASP A 142 15.22 0.89 0.15
CA ASP A 142 15.11 0.09 -1.05
C ASP A 142 13.79 -0.68 -1.09
N ARG A 143 13.34 -1.24 0.04
CA ARG A 143 12.03 -1.90 0.12
C ARG A 143 10.90 -0.91 -0.16
N LEU A 144 10.94 0.27 0.44
CA LEU A 144 9.93 1.31 0.24
C LEU A 144 9.85 1.69 -1.24
N GLU A 145 10.98 1.99 -1.87
CA GLU A 145 11.06 2.31 -3.28
C GLU A 145 10.53 1.17 -4.15
N ARG A 146 10.96 -0.08 -3.89
CA ARG A 146 10.51 -1.26 -4.65
C ARG A 146 8.99 -1.41 -4.56
N ARG A 147 8.39 -1.33 -3.38
CA ARG A 147 6.93 -1.48 -3.18
C ARG A 147 6.15 -0.36 -3.86
N VAL A 148 6.59 0.90 -3.72
CA VAL A 148 5.98 2.05 -4.41
C VAL A 148 6.07 1.89 -5.94
N ARG A 149 7.22 1.48 -6.48
CA ARG A 149 7.38 1.25 -7.92
C ARG A 149 6.52 0.08 -8.43
N GLN A 150 6.39 -1.00 -7.65
CA GLN A 150 5.50 -2.11 -7.98
C GLN A 150 4.03 -1.68 -8.04
N ALA A 151 3.55 -0.93 -7.03
CA ALA A 151 2.19 -0.39 -7.02
C ALA A 151 1.95 0.57 -8.20
N ARG A 152 2.90 1.47 -8.48
CA ARG A 152 2.83 2.41 -9.62
C ARG A 152 2.65 1.69 -10.95
N ARG A 153 3.38 0.59 -11.18
CA ARG A 153 3.25 -0.22 -12.42
C ARG A 153 1.87 -0.83 -12.59
N GLN A 154 1.13 -1.04 -11.49
CA GLN A 154 -0.23 -1.58 -11.50
C GLN A 154 -1.31 -0.47 -11.52
N GLY A 155 -0.91 0.80 -11.55
CA GLY A 155 -1.83 1.94 -11.47
C GLY A 155 -2.44 2.11 -10.07
N ILE A 156 -1.70 1.73 -9.02
CA ILE A 156 -2.13 1.86 -7.62
C ILE A 156 -1.37 3.02 -6.98
N PHE A 157 -2.11 3.97 -6.42
CA PHE A 157 -1.62 5.06 -5.59
C PHE A 157 -1.24 4.57 -4.20
N VAL A 158 -0.19 5.16 -3.63
CA VAL A 158 0.37 4.74 -2.35
C VAL A 158 0.39 5.93 -1.39
N SER A 159 -0.27 5.77 -0.24
CA SER A 159 -0.01 6.59 0.95
C SER A 159 1.11 5.93 1.76
N VAL A 160 2.21 6.66 1.99
CA VAL A 160 3.32 6.20 2.81
C VAL A 160 3.13 6.73 4.23
N MET A 161 3.01 5.82 5.20
CA MET A 161 2.95 6.18 6.61
C MET A 161 4.37 6.41 7.14
N LEU A 162 4.62 7.56 7.75
CA LEU A 162 5.94 7.90 8.32
C LEU A 162 6.07 7.44 9.78
N PHE A 163 4.98 7.52 10.56
CA PHE A 163 4.89 7.17 11.97
C PHE A 163 3.57 6.45 12.23
N GLU A 164 3.55 5.46 13.13
CA GLU A 164 2.41 4.57 13.35
C GLU A 164 1.61 4.95 14.60
N GLY A 165 2.27 5.20 15.73
CA GLY A 165 1.66 5.75 16.94
C GLY A 165 0.79 4.81 17.78
N TYR A 166 0.55 3.54 17.40
CA TYR A 166 -0.24 2.59 18.20
C TYR A 166 0.35 2.36 19.58
N GLY A 167 1.68 2.31 19.69
CA GLY A 167 2.34 2.08 20.98
C GLY A 167 2.06 3.16 22.04
N THR A 168 1.66 4.37 21.65
CA THR A 168 1.42 5.47 22.62
C THR A 168 0.11 5.33 23.38
N GLN A 169 -0.74 4.36 23.05
CA GLN A 169 -2.00 4.13 23.79
C GLN A 169 -1.79 3.36 25.10
N PHE A 170 -0.60 2.78 25.30
CA PHE A 170 -0.25 1.96 26.47
C PHE A 170 0.66 2.68 27.47
N THR A 171 0.89 3.99 27.28
CA THR A 171 1.73 4.85 28.13
C THR A 171 0.89 5.75 29.01
#